data_AF-A0A2V9AXU8-F1
#
_entry.id   AF-A0A2V9AXU8-F1
#
_cell.length_a   1.000
_cell.length_b   1.000
_cell.length_c   1.000
_cell.angle_alpha   90.00
_cell.angle_beta   90.00
_cell.angle_gamma   90.00
#
_symmetry.space_group_name_H-M   'P 1'
#
loop_
_entity.id
_entity.type
_entity.pdbx_description
1 polymer ?
#
loop_
_entity_poly.entity_id
_entity_poly.type
_entity_poly.pdbx_seq_one_letter_code
_entity_poly.pdbx_strand_id
1 'polypeptide(L)'
;MARSLSRFFYRGLLSLHPPSFQAQFAHEMLWIFDEERKRRGATKLLGDALLSLGRQWIVRRALQKWFIGDFTLSPGLSQIHELFAWERIALPESHLPLPRMVQGSLICLLFVMVPLSVLYDGSVRAIQRGSVTRRTFGHSRPFASSGFQRRAALSGLSAEGSLGTGSAFGDSQQAIQSTNEGLDGLAIGSSHVTSPDRNAFEGVLTAFRRHNIVALDDPHGDQVASEFRIQLLHQPGFADKVNDIAFECGNSLYQKVLDRYMAGGKVPHEEIAAVWRNTTQVGQCDLTEQFYSEVRKVNETLPRAKRIRVLALDPSIDWNKVHSAADWVRFMDRDAVAASLIEREAFQRNRKVLVIMGGMHLYRNKHDSYPWVTTLIEKKHPGSVFVIATLRPGPGPNGATESAFAELQKRLGTSEVPFFALLNGAPAGSLDANPFFQFPNFRKVEGKLTNMTGHLFPGLTLQDLADACLILGPEKLAQVDPKIYEGTPYGKELERRRRILPAPPPPNPTQP
;
A
#
# COMPACT_ATOMS: atom_id res chain seq x y z
N MET A 1 8.38 -39.42 -37.44
CA MET A 1 7.91 -39.78 -36.08
C MET A 1 8.54 -38.96 -34.95
N ALA A 2 9.88 -38.81 -34.87
CA ALA A 2 10.55 -38.08 -33.77
C ALA A 2 10.12 -36.60 -33.56
N ARG A 3 9.62 -35.94 -34.62
CA ARG A 3 9.09 -34.56 -34.54
C ARG A 3 7.84 -34.42 -33.68
N SER A 4 6.92 -35.38 -33.79
CA SER A 4 5.65 -35.42 -33.04
C SER A 4 5.89 -35.80 -31.56
N LEU A 5 6.78 -36.78 -31.35
CA LEU A 5 7.03 -37.35 -30.02
C LEU A 5 7.70 -36.34 -29.05
N SER A 6 8.71 -35.60 -29.51
CA SER A 6 9.40 -34.58 -28.69
C SER A 6 8.52 -33.39 -28.33
N ARG A 7 7.65 -32.96 -29.25
CA ARG A 7 6.66 -31.90 -29.01
C ARG A 7 5.55 -32.37 -28.06
N PHE A 8 5.15 -33.64 -28.15
CA PHE A 8 4.21 -34.26 -27.22
C PHE A 8 4.77 -34.29 -25.78
N PHE A 9 6.02 -34.70 -25.60
CA PHE A 9 6.67 -34.66 -24.28
C PHE A 9 6.82 -33.23 -23.74
N TYR A 10 7.20 -32.27 -24.59
CA TYR A 10 7.32 -30.87 -24.18
C TYR A 10 5.97 -30.27 -23.77
N ARG A 11 4.88 -30.62 -24.47
CA ARG A 11 3.50 -30.28 -24.05
C ARG A 11 3.14 -30.91 -22.71
N GLY A 12 3.53 -32.17 -22.49
CA GLY A 12 3.37 -32.83 -21.20
C GLY A 12 4.07 -32.06 -20.07
N LEU A 13 5.30 -31.61 -20.28
CA LEU A 13 6.02 -30.76 -19.31
C LEU A 13 5.32 -29.42 -19.09
N LEU A 14 4.82 -28.77 -20.15
CA LEU A 14 4.04 -27.53 -20.01
C LEU A 14 2.77 -27.71 -19.18
N SER A 15 2.12 -28.88 -19.30
CA SER A 15 0.91 -29.18 -18.51
C SER A 15 1.16 -29.34 -17.00
N LEU A 16 2.42 -29.50 -16.58
CA LEU A 16 2.82 -29.58 -15.17
C LEU A 16 3.03 -28.19 -14.53
N HIS A 17 2.98 -27.10 -15.30
CA HIS A 17 3.02 -25.73 -14.78
C HIS A 17 1.63 -25.24 -14.32
N PRO A 18 1.54 -24.19 -13.49
CA PRO A 18 0.25 -23.65 -13.03
C PRO A 18 -0.69 -23.21 -14.19
N PRO A 19 -2.02 -23.31 -14.04
CA PRO A 19 -2.97 -22.97 -15.10
C PRO A 19 -2.84 -21.54 -15.65
N SER A 20 -2.49 -20.56 -14.80
CA SER A 20 -2.25 -19.17 -15.22
C SER A 20 -1.02 -19.02 -16.12
N PHE A 21 0.07 -19.74 -15.79
CA PHE A 21 1.27 -19.80 -16.63
C PHE A 21 0.98 -20.46 -17.99
N GLN A 22 0.18 -21.53 -17.97
CA GLN A 22 -0.20 -22.20 -19.21
C GLN A 22 -1.02 -21.27 -20.12
N ALA A 23 -1.99 -20.55 -19.56
CA ALA A 23 -2.85 -19.62 -20.31
C ALA A 23 -2.06 -18.49 -20.98
N GLN A 24 -0.99 -18.01 -20.32
CA GLN A 24 -0.23 -16.85 -20.80
C GLN A 24 0.97 -17.24 -21.68
N PHE A 25 1.69 -18.30 -21.34
CA PHE A 25 3.02 -18.58 -21.92
C PHE A 25 3.13 -19.92 -22.64
N ALA A 26 2.17 -20.84 -22.51
CA ALA A 26 2.31 -22.17 -23.13
C ALA A 26 2.38 -22.10 -24.66
N HIS A 27 1.65 -21.17 -25.29
CA HIS A 27 1.65 -21.03 -26.75
C HIS A 27 3.00 -20.51 -27.26
N GLU A 28 3.52 -19.46 -26.64
CA GLU A 28 4.82 -18.87 -26.97
C GLU A 28 5.97 -19.86 -26.72
N MET A 29 5.95 -20.57 -25.60
CA MET A 29 6.97 -21.58 -25.29
C MET A 29 6.93 -22.77 -26.24
N LEU A 30 5.73 -23.18 -26.71
CA LEU A 30 5.60 -24.22 -27.74
C LEU A 30 6.09 -23.75 -29.10
N TRP A 31 5.95 -22.47 -29.41
CA TRP A 31 6.47 -21.88 -30.63
C TRP A 31 8.00 -21.79 -30.57
N ILE A 32 8.57 -21.27 -29.47
CA ILE A 32 10.02 -21.24 -29.22
C ILE A 32 10.62 -22.65 -29.28
N PHE A 33 9.96 -23.66 -28.70
CA PHE A 33 10.42 -25.04 -28.78
C PHE A 33 10.48 -25.56 -30.23
N ASP A 34 9.50 -25.22 -31.07
CA ASP A 34 9.49 -25.64 -32.48
C ASP A 34 10.56 -24.96 -33.32
N GLU A 35 10.94 -23.74 -32.95
CA GLU A 35 11.97 -22.96 -33.63
C GLU A 35 13.38 -23.35 -33.19
N GLU A 36 13.63 -23.41 -31.87
CA GLU A 36 14.95 -23.67 -31.30
C GLU A 36 15.35 -25.15 -31.35
N ARG A 37 14.41 -26.10 -31.46
CA ARG A 37 14.75 -27.53 -31.58
C ARG A 37 15.63 -27.85 -32.79
N LYS A 38 15.55 -27.03 -33.85
CA LYS A 38 16.37 -27.20 -35.07
C LYS A 38 17.81 -26.74 -34.85
N ARG A 39 18.03 -25.84 -33.88
CA ARG A 39 19.32 -25.21 -33.58
C ARG A 39 20.04 -25.85 -32.38
N ARG A 40 19.29 -26.21 -31.33
CA ARG A 40 19.84 -26.67 -30.04
C ARG A 40 19.56 -28.14 -29.70
N GLY A 41 18.73 -28.81 -30.49
CA GLY A 41 18.31 -30.19 -30.26
C GLY A 41 17.20 -30.32 -29.21
N ALA A 42 16.28 -31.26 -29.41
CA ALA A 42 15.08 -31.39 -28.57
C ALA A 42 15.37 -31.88 -27.14
N THR A 43 16.43 -32.68 -26.94
CA THR A 43 16.80 -33.23 -25.63
C THR A 43 17.29 -32.15 -24.66
N LYS A 44 18.05 -31.17 -25.15
CA LYS A 44 18.53 -30.05 -24.35
C LYS A 44 17.37 -29.16 -23.87
N LEU A 45 16.44 -28.86 -24.77
CA LEU A 45 15.24 -28.05 -24.45
C LEU A 45 14.29 -28.77 -23.48
N LEU A 46 14.15 -30.10 -23.59
CA LEU A 46 13.40 -30.90 -22.61
C LEU A 46 14.11 -30.91 -21.25
N GLY A 47 15.44 -30.98 -21.23
CA GLY A 47 16.26 -30.87 -20.01
C GLY A 47 16.13 -29.51 -19.33
N ASP A 48 16.15 -28.41 -20.09
CA ASP A 48 15.97 -27.06 -19.57
C ASP A 48 14.57 -26.86 -18.96
N ALA A 49 13.53 -27.39 -19.62
CA ALA A 49 12.16 -27.37 -19.10
C ALA A 49 12.01 -28.20 -17.82
N LEU A 50 12.60 -29.39 -17.76
CA LEU A 50 12.63 -30.23 -16.56
C LEU A 50 13.39 -29.57 -15.41
N LEU A 51 14.52 -28.93 -15.69
CA LEU A 51 15.31 -28.20 -14.70
C LEU A 51 14.56 -26.99 -14.17
N SER A 52 13.82 -26.28 -15.04
CA SER A 52 12.94 -25.18 -14.64
C SER A 52 11.82 -25.65 -13.72
N LEU A 53 11.14 -26.76 -14.06
CA LEU A 53 10.14 -27.41 -13.21
C LEU A 53 10.73 -27.85 -11.86
N GLY A 54 11.91 -28.49 -11.88
CA GLY A 54 12.61 -28.91 -10.68
C GLY A 54 12.95 -27.72 -9.77
N ARG A 55 13.46 -26.62 -10.32
CA ARG A 55 13.72 -25.39 -9.57
C ARG A 55 12.44 -24.79 -8.99
N GLN A 56 11.36 -24.72 -9.78
CA GLN A 56 10.07 -24.21 -9.32
C GLN A 56 9.48 -25.07 -8.21
N TRP A 57 9.58 -26.40 -8.30
CA TRP A 57 9.07 -27.31 -7.28
C TRP A 57 9.90 -27.25 -6.00
N ILE A 58 11.23 -27.11 -6.10
CA ILE A 58 12.10 -26.91 -4.93
C ILE A 58 11.78 -25.59 -4.25
N VAL A 59 11.61 -24.50 -5.01
CA VAL A 59 11.23 -23.18 -4.47
C VAL A 59 9.84 -23.22 -3.85
N ARG A 60 8.87 -23.89 -4.49
CA ARG A 60 7.51 -24.02 -3.96
C ARG A 60 7.44 -24.90 -2.72
N ARG A 61 8.26 -25.96 -2.65
CA ARG A 61 8.40 -26.83 -1.47
C ARG A 61 9.18 -26.14 -0.35
N ALA A 62 10.14 -25.28 -0.69
CA ALA A 62 10.83 -24.41 0.26
C ALA A 62 9.89 -23.35 0.83
N LEU A 63 9.07 -22.70 -0.01
CA LEU A 63 8.00 -21.78 0.41
C LEU A 63 6.93 -22.50 1.25
N GLN A 64 6.48 -23.69 0.86
CA GLN A 64 5.57 -24.50 1.67
C GLN A 64 6.18 -24.89 3.02
N LYS A 65 7.48 -25.22 3.07
CA LYS A 65 8.19 -25.42 4.35
C LYS A 65 8.34 -24.12 5.15
N TRP A 66 8.50 -22.97 4.49
CA TRP A 66 8.55 -21.65 5.10
C TRP A 66 7.21 -21.23 5.74
N PHE A 67 6.09 -21.66 5.14
CA PHE A 67 4.75 -21.43 5.67
C PHE A 67 4.28 -22.49 6.69
N ILE A 68 4.94 -23.66 6.77
CA ILE A 68 4.51 -24.80 7.61
C ILE A 68 5.52 -25.17 8.72
N GLY A 69 6.77 -24.68 8.73
CA GLY A 69 7.80 -25.11 9.68
C GLY A 69 8.63 -24.00 10.33
N ASP A 70 8.71 -24.06 11.66
CA ASP A 70 9.65 -23.30 12.51
C ASP A 70 11.11 -23.57 12.11
N PHE A 71 11.88 -22.51 11.87
CA PHE A 71 13.35 -22.56 12.02
C PHE A 71 13.88 -21.18 12.43
N THR A 72 14.47 -21.12 13.62
CA THR A 72 15.34 -20.05 14.10
C THR A 72 16.64 -20.08 13.29
N LEU A 73 17.18 -18.93 12.84
CA LEU A 73 18.63 -18.74 12.57
C LEU A 73 18.99 -17.27 12.25
N SER A 74 19.86 -16.71 13.13
CA SER A 74 20.96 -15.71 13.01
C SER A 74 20.89 -14.46 12.09
N PRO A 75 21.43 -13.28 12.51
CA PRO A 75 21.31 -11.97 11.83
C PRO A 75 22.28 -11.76 10.64
N GLY A 76 22.60 -12.80 9.88
CA GLY A 76 23.61 -12.73 8.79
C GLY A 76 23.07 -12.80 7.36
N LEU A 77 21.74 -12.89 7.16
CA LEU A 77 21.16 -13.28 5.86
C LEU A 77 20.49 -12.16 5.06
N SER A 78 20.58 -10.91 5.50
CA SER A 78 20.06 -9.75 4.75
C SER A 78 20.78 -9.50 3.41
N GLN A 79 21.98 -10.10 3.20
CA GLN A 79 22.70 -10.01 1.93
C GLN A 79 22.27 -11.02 0.86
N ILE A 80 21.46 -12.04 1.19
CA ILE A 80 21.04 -13.05 0.18
C ILE A 80 19.86 -12.54 -0.67
N HIS A 81 19.08 -11.58 -0.17
CA HIS A 81 17.94 -11.05 -0.93
C HIS A 81 18.39 -10.19 -2.13
N GLU A 82 19.56 -9.53 -2.05
CA GLU A 82 20.13 -8.79 -3.18
C GLU A 82 20.62 -9.69 -4.32
N LEU A 83 20.90 -10.97 -4.07
CA LEU A 83 21.37 -11.93 -5.07
C LEU A 83 20.25 -12.53 -5.94
N PHE A 84 18.98 -12.33 -5.57
CA PHE A 84 17.81 -12.93 -6.24
C PHE A 84 16.71 -11.93 -6.60
N ALA A 85 17.07 -10.67 -6.81
CA ALA A 85 16.18 -9.66 -7.40
C ALA A 85 15.97 -9.95 -8.90
N TRP A 86 15.05 -10.86 -9.23
CA TRP A 86 14.65 -11.17 -10.60
C TRP A 86 13.93 -10.01 -11.32
N GLU A 87 13.73 -8.87 -10.67
CA GLU A 87 13.06 -7.69 -11.23
C GLU A 87 14.00 -6.65 -11.89
N ARG A 88 15.31 -6.93 -12.01
CA ARG A 88 16.25 -6.06 -12.75
C ARG A 88 17.08 -6.77 -13.81
N ILE A 89 16.42 -7.50 -14.72
CA ILE A 89 16.99 -7.85 -16.02
C ILE A 89 16.12 -7.22 -17.11
N ALA A 90 16.31 -5.92 -17.34
CA ALA A 90 16.23 -5.40 -18.68
C ALA A 90 17.64 -5.57 -19.29
N LEU A 91 17.80 -6.50 -20.23
CA LEU A 91 18.99 -6.54 -21.07
C LEU A 91 18.83 -5.47 -22.16
N PRO A 92 19.73 -4.47 -22.26
CA PRO A 92 20.05 -3.91 -23.56
C PRO A 92 21.01 -4.85 -24.28
N GLU A 93 20.85 -4.96 -25.60
CA GLU A 93 21.74 -5.71 -26.48
C GLU A 93 23.16 -5.14 -26.45
N SER A 94 24.08 -5.78 -25.72
CA SER A 94 25.53 -5.75 -26.03
C SER A 94 26.29 -6.80 -25.23
N HIS A 95 27.37 -7.31 -25.83
CA HIS A 95 28.19 -8.41 -25.32
C HIS A 95 28.87 -8.07 -23.98
N LEU A 96 28.80 -9.00 -23.02
CA LEU A 96 29.38 -8.84 -21.67
C LEU A 96 30.92 -8.90 -21.68
N PRO A 97 31.62 -8.05 -20.90
CA PRO A 97 33.08 -8.06 -20.84
C PRO A 97 33.64 -9.26 -20.04
N LEU A 98 34.78 -9.78 -20.50
CA LEU A 98 35.49 -10.98 -20.01
C LEU A 98 35.61 -11.13 -18.47
N PRO A 99 35.82 -10.07 -17.65
CA PRO A 99 35.91 -10.23 -16.20
C PRO A 99 34.63 -10.76 -15.55
N ARG A 100 33.46 -10.45 -16.12
CA ARG A 100 32.17 -10.93 -15.61
C ARG A 100 31.87 -12.38 -16.01
N MET A 101 32.44 -12.85 -17.12
CA MET A 101 32.37 -14.28 -17.49
C MET A 101 33.20 -15.13 -16.51
N VAL A 102 34.37 -14.66 -16.09
CA VAL A 102 35.22 -15.36 -15.12
C VAL A 102 34.57 -15.43 -13.74
N GLN A 103 33.89 -14.36 -13.29
CA GLN A 103 33.11 -14.36 -12.05
C GLN A 103 31.94 -15.36 -12.07
N GLY A 104 31.20 -15.43 -13.19
CA GLY A 104 30.11 -16.40 -13.35
C GLY A 104 30.59 -17.86 -13.33
N SER A 105 31.74 -18.13 -13.95
CA SER A 105 32.35 -19.47 -13.97
C SER A 105 32.85 -19.91 -12.58
N LEU A 106 33.39 -18.98 -11.77
CA LEU A 106 33.84 -19.26 -10.39
C LEU A 106 32.67 -19.61 -9.44
N ILE A 107 31.53 -18.95 -9.60
CA ILE A 107 30.31 -19.20 -8.81
C ILE A 107 29.67 -20.55 -9.21
N CYS A 108 29.69 -20.91 -10.50
CA CYS A 108 29.26 -22.23 -10.94
C CYS A 108 30.17 -23.35 -10.41
N LEU A 109 31.48 -23.13 -10.32
CA LEU A 109 32.43 -24.09 -9.74
C LEU A 109 32.19 -24.32 -8.23
N LEU A 110 31.84 -23.28 -7.47
CA LEU A 110 31.44 -23.40 -6.06
C LEU A 110 30.15 -24.25 -5.89
N PHE A 111 29.21 -24.17 -6.82
CA PHE A 111 27.98 -24.98 -6.78
C PHE A 111 28.16 -26.44 -7.23
N VAL A 112 29.19 -26.75 -8.02
CA VAL A 112 29.49 -28.13 -8.44
C VAL A 112 30.39 -28.86 -7.43
N MET A 113 31.24 -28.14 -6.69
CA MET A 113 32.20 -28.76 -5.76
C MET A 113 31.67 -28.94 -4.33
N VAL A 114 30.71 -28.13 -3.88
CA VAL A 114 30.16 -28.21 -2.51
C VAL A 114 29.29 -29.46 -2.25
N PRO A 115 28.66 -30.13 -3.25
CA PRO A 115 28.02 -31.44 -3.01
C PRO A 115 29.00 -32.63 -3.03
N LEU A 116 30.26 -32.45 -3.48
CA LEU A 116 31.25 -33.53 -3.59
C LEU A 116 32.14 -33.68 -2.33
N SER A 117 32.30 -32.63 -1.52
CA SER A 117 33.00 -32.72 -0.22
C SER A 117 32.13 -33.25 0.93
N VAL A 118 30.82 -33.48 0.68
CA VAL A 118 29.89 -34.09 1.66
C VAL A 118 29.73 -35.60 1.41
N LEU A 119 30.28 -36.13 0.31
CA LEU A 119 30.23 -37.56 -0.04
C LEU A 119 31.60 -38.27 0.02
N TYR A 120 32.68 -37.56 0.37
CA TYR A 120 34.03 -38.13 0.47
C TYR A 120 34.77 -37.48 1.65
N ASP A 121 34.63 -38.05 2.85
CA ASP A 121 35.73 -38.74 3.53
C ASP A 121 35.37 -39.01 4.99
N GLY A 122 35.48 -40.28 5.37
CA GLY A 122 35.40 -40.75 6.72
C GLY A 122 36.80 -40.98 7.26
N SER A 123 36.98 -40.63 8.53
CA SER A 123 38.10 -41.03 9.40
C SER A 123 39.37 -40.16 9.32
N VAL A 124 39.70 -39.51 10.45
CA VAL A 124 40.81 -39.88 11.35
C VAL A 124 41.31 -38.65 12.17
N ARG A 125 41.23 -38.84 13.49
CA ARG A 125 42.04 -38.32 14.63
C ARG A 125 41.91 -36.89 15.16
N ALA A 126 41.66 -36.91 16.46
CA ALA A 126 41.87 -35.91 17.49
C ALA A 126 43.35 -35.49 17.69
N ILE A 127 43.51 -34.35 18.37
CA ILE A 127 44.62 -33.81 19.21
C ILE A 127 44.54 -32.26 19.05
N GLN A 128 44.62 -31.36 20.03
CA GLN A 128 44.84 -31.37 21.48
C GLN A 128 44.29 -30.06 22.08
N ARG A 129 43.95 -30.10 23.37
CA ARG A 129 43.72 -28.94 24.23
C ARG A 129 44.99 -28.10 24.39
N GLY A 130 44.83 -26.78 24.46
CA GLY A 130 45.87 -25.86 24.92
C GLY A 130 45.26 -24.55 25.42
N SER A 131 45.01 -24.47 26.73
CA SER A 131 44.70 -23.25 27.46
C SER A 131 45.96 -22.39 27.64
N VAL A 132 45.89 -21.08 27.41
CA VAL A 132 46.78 -20.12 28.08
C VAL A 132 46.00 -18.86 28.46
N THR A 133 46.20 -18.46 29.71
CA THR A 133 45.63 -17.35 30.45
C THR A 133 46.50 -16.09 30.35
N ARG A 134 45.87 -14.94 30.68
CA ARG A 134 46.44 -13.77 31.38
C ARG A 134 47.34 -12.79 30.59
N ARG A 135 46.92 -11.53 30.46
CA ARG A 135 47.25 -10.44 31.42
C ARG A 135 46.66 -9.08 31.01
N THR A 136 46.20 -8.40 32.04
CA THR A 136 45.83 -6.98 32.19
C THR A 136 47.04 -6.05 32.25
N PHE A 137 46.87 -4.78 31.83
CA PHE A 137 47.39 -3.49 32.36
C PHE A 137 46.92 -2.40 31.36
N GLY A 138 46.43 -1.20 31.66
CA GLY A 138 46.33 -0.42 32.89
C GLY A 138 46.74 1.05 32.61
N HIS A 139 45.76 1.98 32.63
CA HIS A 139 45.86 3.46 32.84
C HIS A 139 46.56 4.30 31.73
N SER A 140 46.24 5.57 31.42
CA SER A 140 45.75 6.73 32.20
C SER A 140 45.10 7.80 31.29
N ARG A 141 44.20 8.63 31.85
CA ARG A 141 43.58 9.87 31.29
C ARG A 141 44.50 11.12 31.46
N PRO A 142 44.04 12.39 31.43
CA PRO A 142 43.53 13.26 30.33
C PRO A 142 44.21 14.67 30.31
N PHE A 143 43.94 15.54 29.32
CA PHE A 143 44.12 17.02 29.41
C PHE A 143 43.25 17.65 28.29
N ALA A 144 42.14 18.35 28.55
CA ALA A 144 41.92 19.69 29.10
C ALA A 144 41.95 20.84 28.05
N SER A 145 40.97 21.71 28.24
CA SER A 145 40.43 22.78 27.41
C SER A 145 41.17 24.12 27.45
N SER A 146 41.08 24.88 26.36
CA SER A 146 40.95 26.35 26.29
C SER A 146 40.58 26.68 24.84
N GLY A 147 39.70 27.61 24.45
CA GLY A 147 39.24 28.86 25.07
C GLY A 147 39.68 30.00 24.17
N PHE A 148 38.84 30.47 23.24
CA PHE A 148 39.04 31.76 22.57
C PHE A 148 37.70 32.39 22.14
N GLN A 149 37.35 33.50 22.78
CA GLN A 149 36.37 34.49 22.33
C GLN A 149 37.11 35.59 21.55
N ARG A 150 36.49 36.15 20.51
CA ARG A 150 36.55 37.60 20.21
C ARG A 150 35.34 38.08 19.42
N ARG A 151 34.90 39.27 19.82
CA ARG A 151 33.79 40.12 19.40
C ARG A 151 34.12 40.99 18.18
N ALA A 152 33.06 41.67 17.72
CA ALA A 152 32.99 43.00 17.03
C ALA A 152 33.06 42.94 15.49
N ALA A 153 32.36 43.75 14.69
CA ALA A 153 31.39 44.85 14.81
C ALA A 153 31.01 45.23 13.34
N LEU A 154 29.72 45.38 12.98
CA LEU A 154 28.97 46.64 12.75
C LEU A 154 29.45 47.59 11.64
N SER A 155 28.62 47.76 10.60
CA SER A 155 28.27 48.99 9.82
C SER A 155 27.60 48.53 8.50
N GLY A 156 26.41 48.97 8.03
CA GLY A 156 25.66 50.22 8.22
C GLY A 156 25.77 51.09 6.94
N LEU A 157 24.63 51.39 6.27
CA LEU A 157 24.29 52.42 5.24
C LEU A 157 23.17 51.83 4.34
N SER A 158 21.88 52.25 4.25
CA SER A 158 21.18 53.55 4.05
C SER A 158 21.67 54.34 2.83
N ALA A 159 20.88 54.99 1.96
CA ALA A 159 19.44 55.06 1.64
C ALA A 159 19.28 55.96 0.38
N GLU A 160 18.07 56.00 -0.23
CA GLU A 160 17.53 57.06 -1.14
C GLU A 160 18.13 57.19 -2.56
N GLY A 161 17.43 57.54 -3.65
CA GLY A 161 16.03 57.91 -3.91
C GLY A 161 15.89 58.54 -5.32
N SER A 162 14.64 58.61 -5.83
CA SER A 162 14.09 59.64 -6.76
C SER A 162 14.03 59.44 -8.30
N LEU A 163 12.78 59.47 -8.81
CA LEU A 163 12.17 60.15 -10.01
C LEU A 163 12.87 60.01 -11.40
N GLY A 164 12.23 59.78 -12.55
CA GLY A 164 10.83 59.71 -12.98
C GLY A 164 10.75 59.72 -14.54
N THR A 165 9.53 59.66 -15.06
CA THR A 165 9.06 59.93 -16.46
C THR A 165 8.96 58.78 -17.48
N GLY A 166 7.74 58.60 -18.01
CA GLY A 166 7.49 58.66 -19.46
C GLY A 166 7.16 57.37 -20.24
N SER A 167 5.87 57.20 -20.56
CA SER A 167 5.33 56.73 -21.86
C SER A 167 5.43 55.25 -22.27
N ALA A 168 4.25 54.61 -22.28
CA ALA A 168 3.68 53.67 -23.26
C ALA A 168 4.57 53.11 -24.39
N PHE A 169 4.60 51.78 -24.53
CA PHE A 169 4.04 50.99 -25.65
C PHE A 169 4.21 49.50 -25.33
N GLY A 170 3.21 48.68 -25.64
CA GLY A 170 3.20 47.26 -25.34
C GLY A 170 4.15 46.45 -26.23
N ASP A 171 4.71 45.38 -25.69
CA ASP A 171 4.42 44.03 -26.18
C ASP A 171 4.99 42.96 -25.25
N SER A 172 4.20 41.91 -25.10
CA SER A 172 4.50 40.49 -24.85
C SER A 172 5.76 40.04 -24.08
N GLN A 173 5.52 39.03 -23.24
CA GLN A 173 6.43 38.07 -22.59
C GLN A 173 6.97 38.48 -21.23
N GLN A 174 6.25 38.06 -20.18
CA GLN A 174 6.90 37.66 -18.93
C GLN A 174 6.27 36.38 -18.38
N ALA A 175 7.18 35.46 -18.06
CA ALA A 175 6.97 34.20 -17.41
C ALA A 175 6.10 34.36 -16.16
N ILE A 176 5.09 33.50 -16.02
CA ILE A 176 4.35 33.34 -14.78
C ILE A 176 5.30 32.67 -13.79
N GLN A 177 5.95 33.48 -12.96
CA GLN A 177 6.43 33.04 -11.65
C GLN A 177 5.18 32.60 -10.87
N SER A 178 5.09 31.30 -10.63
CA SER A 178 4.07 30.68 -9.79
C SER A 178 4.26 31.17 -8.36
N THR A 179 3.49 32.17 -7.95
CA THR A 179 3.38 32.56 -6.54
C THR A 179 2.47 31.58 -5.81
N ASN A 180 2.92 31.17 -4.62
CA ASN A 180 2.42 30.06 -3.83
C ASN A 180 1.12 30.36 -3.04
N GLU A 181 0.33 31.37 -3.39
CA GLU A 181 -0.68 31.96 -2.48
C GLU A 181 -2.04 31.22 -2.39
N GLY A 182 -2.06 29.90 -2.62
CA GLY A 182 -3.32 29.15 -2.74
C GLY A 182 -3.71 28.21 -1.59
N LEU A 183 -2.83 27.98 -0.61
CA LEU A 183 -3.10 27.10 0.54
C LEU A 183 -2.71 27.71 1.90
N ASP A 184 -1.88 28.75 1.93
CA ASP A 184 -1.44 29.40 3.17
C ASP A 184 -2.57 30.17 3.88
N GLY A 185 -3.61 30.56 3.13
CA GLY A 185 -4.76 31.30 3.66
C GLY A 185 -5.74 30.47 4.51
N LEU A 186 -5.58 29.15 4.60
CA LEU A 186 -6.39 28.30 5.50
C LEU A 186 -5.77 28.14 6.89
N ALA A 187 -4.53 28.62 7.10
CA ALA A 187 -3.81 28.47 8.36
C ALA A 187 -3.47 29.79 9.07
N ILE A 188 -3.68 30.97 8.46
CA ILE A 188 -3.35 32.25 9.11
C ILE A 188 -4.44 33.30 8.83
N GLY A 189 -5.27 33.54 9.84
CA GLY A 189 -6.01 34.78 10.12
C GLY A 189 -6.62 35.57 8.95
N SER A 190 -7.84 35.24 8.56
CA SER A 190 -8.81 36.26 8.14
C SER A 190 -10.22 35.85 8.58
N SER A 191 -10.90 36.77 9.25
CA SER A 191 -12.16 36.60 9.98
C SER A 191 -13.37 36.48 9.06
N HIS A 192 -13.47 35.37 8.32
CA HIS A 192 -14.76 34.80 7.98
C HIS A 192 -14.90 33.52 8.79
N VAL A 193 -15.73 33.56 9.84
CA VAL A 193 -16.07 32.37 10.63
C VAL A 193 -16.83 31.42 9.70
N THR A 194 -16.10 30.53 9.03
CA THR A 194 -16.69 29.36 8.38
C THR A 194 -17.09 28.41 9.49
N SER A 195 -18.33 27.92 9.48
CA SER A 195 -18.70 26.86 10.44
C SER A 195 -17.73 25.68 10.32
N PRO A 196 -17.48 24.94 11.42
CA PRO A 196 -16.60 23.76 11.40
C PRO A 196 -16.97 22.75 10.29
N ASP A 197 -18.27 22.48 10.12
CA ASP A 197 -18.81 21.67 9.03
C ASP A 197 -18.34 22.14 7.65
N ARG A 198 -18.47 23.45 7.38
CA ARG A 198 -18.10 24.04 6.10
C ARG A 198 -16.59 23.94 5.88
N ASN A 199 -15.79 24.12 6.93
CA ASN A 199 -14.34 23.95 6.87
C ASN A 199 -13.96 22.52 6.47
N ALA A 200 -14.58 21.50 7.07
CA ALA A 200 -14.24 20.11 6.81
C ALA A 200 -14.50 19.70 5.35
N PHE A 201 -15.68 20.02 4.82
CA PHE A 201 -16.01 19.71 3.41
C PHE A 201 -15.16 20.51 2.42
N GLU A 202 -14.98 21.82 2.64
CA GLU A 202 -14.19 22.66 1.76
C GLU A 202 -12.71 22.25 1.75
N GLY A 203 -12.17 21.78 2.87
CA GLY A 203 -10.82 21.24 2.97
C GLY A 203 -10.60 20.07 2.01
N VAL A 204 -11.47 19.06 2.07
CA VAL A 204 -11.43 17.89 1.16
C VAL A 204 -11.56 18.33 -0.30
N LEU A 205 -12.53 19.21 -0.60
CA LEU A 205 -12.77 19.66 -1.98
C LEU A 205 -11.65 20.56 -2.51
N THR A 206 -10.97 21.32 -1.66
CA THR A 206 -9.87 22.21 -2.05
C THR A 206 -8.62 21.43 -2.43
N ALA A 207 -8.39 20.25 -1.83
CA ALA A 207 -7.28 19.36 -2.21
C ALA A 207 -7.31 19.00 -3.71
N PHE A 208 -8.50 18.84 -4.29
CA PHE A 208 -8.66 18.57 -5.72
C PHE A 208 -8.21 19.71 -6.65
N ARG A 209 -7.91 20.91 -6.15
CA ARG A 209 -7.33 21.99 -6.97
C ARG A 209 -5.93 21.66 -7.47
N ARG A 210 -5.13 20.98 -6.64
CA ARG A 210 -3.72 20.67 -6.92
C ARG A 210 -3.46 19.19 -7.15
N HIS A 211 -4.37 18.33 -6.71
CA HIS A 211 -4.20 16.88 -6.78
C HIS A 211 -5.31 16.24 -7.61
N ASN A 212 -4.93 15.24 -8.41
CA ASN A 212 -5.90 14.38 -9.11
C ASN A 212 -6.34 13.20 -8.24
N ILE A 213 -5.58 12.85 -7.21
CA ILE A 213 -5.93 11.80 -6.25
C ILE A 213 -6.02 12.44 -4.87
N VAL A 214 -7.19 12.35 -4.25
CA VAL A 214 -7.39 12.68 -2.84
C VAL A 214 -7.79 11.40 -2.14
N ALA A 215 -6.98 10.94 -1.18
CA ALA A 215 -7.16 9.71 -0.45
C ALA A 215 -7.72 10.02 0.95
N LEU A 216 -8.89 9.49 1.26
CA LEU A 216 -9.62 9.70 2.50
C LEU A 216 -9.70 8.38 3.26
N ASP A 217 -9.12 8.37 4.46
CA ASP A 217 -9.18 7.24 5.40
C ASP A 217 -10.62 6.86 5.77
N ASP A 218 -10.95 5.58 5.61
CA ASP A 218 -12.15 4.94 6.15
C ASP A 218 -11.82 4.10 7.40
N PRO A 219 -12.17 4.57 8.62
CA PRO A 219 -11.91 3.82 9.85
C PRO A 219 -12.75 2.53 10.02
N HIS A 220 -13.56 2.15 9.01
CA HIS A 220 -14.45 1.01 8.89
C HIS A 220 -15.50 0.87 10.00
N GLY A 221 -16.77 0.68 9.61
CA GLY A 221 -17.86 0.51 10.56
C GLY A 221 -18.21 1.75 11.38
N ASP A 222 -17.48 2.86 11.24
CA ASP A 222 -17.82 4.13 11.87
C ASP A 222 -18.96 4.84 11.14
N GLN A 223 -20.10 4.96 11.81
CA GLN A 223 -21.28 5.65 11.31
C GLN A 223 -20.99 7.13 11.05
N VAL A 224 -20.20 7.79 11.90
CA VAL A 224 -19.90 9.23 11.76
C VAL A 224 -19.11 9.48 10.48
N ALA A 225 -18.08 8.66 10.22
CA ALA A 225 -17.31 8.72 8.97
C ALA A 225 -18.17 8.40 7.74
N SER A 226 -19.09 7.44 7.84
CA SER A 226 -20.03 7.11 6.76
C SER A 226 -20.97 8.29 6.43
N GLU A 227 -21.55 8.91 7.46
CA GLU A 227 -22.43 10.06 7.33
C GLU A 227 -21.70 11.28 6.75
N PHE A 228 -20.47 11.55 7.20
CA PHE A 228 -19.64 12.61 6.62
C PHE A 228 -19.43 12.39 5.12
N ARG A 229 -19.09 11.16 4.70
CA ARG A 229 -18.90 10.85 3.27
C ARG A 229 -20.19 11.03 2.48
N ILE A 230 -21.34 10.62 3.01
CA ILE A 230 -22.63 10.85 2.36
C ILE A 230 -22.90 12.35 2.23
N GLN A 231 -22.69 13.14 3.29
CA GLN A 231 -22.87 14.60 3.25
C GLN A 231 -21.90 15.27 2.27
N LEU A 232 -20.67 14.77 2.14
CA LEU A 232 -19.67 15.26 1.19
C LEU A 232 -20.16 15.13 -0.27
N LEU A 233 -20.86 14.05 -0.62
CA LEU A 233 -21.43 13.85 -1.97
C LEU A 233 -22.41 14.96 -2.37
N HIS A 234 -23.13 15.51 -1.39
CA HIS A 234 -24.16 16.52 -1.59
C HIS A 234 -23.61 17.95 -1.53
N GLN A 235 -22.31 18.14 -1.30
CA GLN A 235 -21.71 19.46 -1.22
C GLN A 235 -21.71 20.17 -2.59
N PRO A 236 -22.01 21.48 -2.63
CA PRO A 236 -21.91 22.26 -3.86
C PRO A 236 -20.53 22.12 -4.52
N GLY A 237 -20.54 21.79 -5.81
CA GLY A 237 -19.32 21.62 -6.59
C GLY A 237 -18.57 20.30 -6.37
N PHE A 238 -19.08 19.35 -5.57
CA PHE A 238 -18.47 18.02 -5.45
C PHE A 238 -18.35 17.35 -6.83
N ALA A 239 -19.47 17.24 -7.56
CA ALA A 239 -19.51 16.63 -8.90
C ALA A 239 -18.76 17.42 -9.98
N ASP A 240 -18.41 18.68 -9.73
CA ASP A 240 -17.56 19.48 -10.63
C ASP A 240 -16.07 19.19 -10.41
N LYS A 241 -15.70 18.76 -9.20
CA LYS A 241 -14.31 18.52 -8.80
C LYS A 241 -13.95 17.03 -8.82
N VAL A 242 -14.91 16.12 -8.71
CA VAL A 242 -14.66 14.68 -8.58
C VAL A 242 -15.31 13.94 -9.74
N ASN A 243 -14.51 13.15 -10.47
CA ASN A 243 -14.98 12.35 -11.59
C ASN A 243 -15.25 10.91 -11.18
N ASP A 244 -14.41 10.35 -10.31
CA ASP A 244 -14.54 8.99 -9.80
C ASP A 244 -14.42 8.94 -8.28
N ILE A 245 -15.13 7.98 -7.69
CA ILE A 245 -14.91 7.54 -6.32
C ILE A 245 -14.34 6.13 -6.40
N ALA A 246 -13.12 5.93 -5.96
CA ALA A 246 -12.50 4.63 -5.85
C ALA A 246 -12.66 4.10 -4.43
N PHE A 247 -13.39 3.00 -4.26
CA PHE A 247 -13.83 2.54 -2.96
C PHE A 247 -13.36 1.12 -2.67
N GLU A 248 -12.72 0.94 -1.51
CA GLU A 248 -12.23 -0.35 -1.03
C GLU A 248 -13.31 -1.42 -0.95
N CYS A 249 -14.52 -1.02 -0.53
CA CYS A 249 -15.62 -1.93 -0.31
C CYS A 249 -16.39 -2.27 -1.58
N GLY A 250 -15.67 -2.67 -2.64
CA GLY A 250 -16.27 -3.12 -3.89
C GLY A 250 -15.36 -4.09 -4.63
N ASN A 251 -15.89 -5.25 -5.01
CA ASN A 251 -15.18 -6.26 -5.80
C ASN A 251 -15.17 -5.91 -7.29
N SER A 252 -13.97 -5.74 -7.84
CA SER A 252 -13.72 -5.38 -9.25
C SER A 252 -14.25 -6.38 -10.28
N LEU A 253 -14.51 -7.64 -9.90
CA LEU A 253 -15.21 -8.63 -10.75
C LEU A 253 -16.58 -8.10 -11.22
N TYR A 254 -17.25 -7.31 -10.38
CA TYR A 254 -18.59 -6.77 -10.62
C TYR A 254 -18.57 -5.34 -11.16
N GLN A 255 -17.44 -4.82 -11.63
CA GLN A 255 -17.32 -3.43 -12.10
C GLN A 255 -18.33 -3.10 -13.21
N LYS A 256 -18.64 -4.03 -14.12
CA LYS A 256 -19.66 -3.80 -15.18
C LYS A 256 -21.08 -3.63 -14.60
N VAL A 257 -21.40 -4.37 -13.54
CA VAL A 257 -22.69 -4.26 -12.83
C VAL A 257 -22.77 -2.90 -12.15
N LEU A 258 -21.69 -2.51 -11.46
CA LEU A 258 -21.57 -1.23 -10.78
C LEU A 258 -21.67 -0.05 -11.76
N ASP A 259 -20.94 -0.09 -12.88
CA ASP A 259 -20.98 0.94 -13.93
C ASP A 259 -22.41 1.10 -14.49
N ARG A 260 -23.11 -0.02 -14.73
CA ARG A 260 -24.52 0.00 -15.20
C ARG A 260 -25.46 0.59 -14.15
N TYR A 261 -25.28 0.24 -12.87
CA TYR A 261 -26.07 0.78 -11.76
C TYR A 261 -25.87 2.29 -11.62
N MET A 262 -24.62 2.77 -11.66
CA MET A 262 -24.28 4.20 -11.57
C MET A 262 -24.74 5.01 -12.78
N ALA A 263 -24.85 4.37 -13.94
CA ALA A 263 -25.42 5.00 -15.14
C ALA A 263 -26.95 5.14 -15.10
N GLY A 264 -27.63 4.69 -14.04
CA GLY A 264 -29.09 4.72 -13.89
C GLY A 264 -29.80 3.48 -14.45
N GLY A 265 -29.05 2.43 -14.79
CA GLY A 265 -29.63 1.17 -15.24
C GLY A 265 -30.49 0.49 -14.16
N LYS A 266 -31.49 -0.27 -14.60
CA LYS A 266 -32.24 -1.18 -13.73
C LYS A 266 -31.37 -2.39 -13.44
N VAL A 267 -30.93 -2.53 -12.20
CA VAL A 267 -30.10 -3.65 -11.72
C VAL A 267 -30.81 -4.25 -10.51
N PRO A 268 -31.14 -5.56 -10.52
CA PRO A 268 -31.69 -6.22 -9.35
C PRO A 268 -30.80 -6.04 -8.12
N HIS A 269 -31.41 -5.88 -6.95
CA HIS A 269 -30.67 -5.67 -5.70
C HIS A 269 -29.64 -6.78 -5.45
N GLU A 270 -29.99 -8.04 -5.71
CA GLU A 270 -29.09 -9.19 -5.57
C GLU A 270 -27.82 -9.09 -6.43
N GLU A 271 -27.92 -8.50 -7.62
CA GLU A 271 -26.80 -8.36 -8.55
C GLU A 271 -25.89 -7.22 -8.13
N ILE A 272 -26.45 -6.06 -7.75
CA ILE A 272 -25.65 -4.93 -7.27
C ILE A 272 -25.03 -5.21 -5.90
N ALA A 273 -25.74 -5.90 -5.00
CA ALA A 273 -25.24 -6.25 -3.68
C ALA A 273 -24.02 -7.18 -3.73
N ALA A 274 -23.83 -7.94 -4.81
CA ALA A 274 -22.63 -8.73 -5.02
C ALA A 274 -21.35 -7.88 -5.01
N VAL A 275 -21.41 -6.58 -5.36
CA VAL A 275 -20.26 -5.67 -5.35
C VAL A 275 -19.63 -5.58 -3.95
N TRP A 276 -20.41 -5.30 -2.91
CA TRP A 276 -19.89 -5.15 -1.55
C TRP A 276 -19.95 -6.45 -0.73
N ARG A 277 -20.85 -7.38 -1.06
CA ARG A 277 -20.97 -8.66 -0.36
C ARG A 277 -19.94 -9.70 -0.78
N ASN A 278 -19.38 -9.62 -1.98
CA ASN A 278 -18.42 -10.61 -2.48
C ASN A 278 -16.97 -10.09 -2.46
N THR A 279 -16.60 -9.25 -1.51
CA THR A 279 -15.21 -8.81 -1.35
C THR A 279 -14.35 -9.87 -0.65
N THR A 280 -13.03 -9.66 -0.64
CA THR A 280 -12.08 -10.43 0.17
C THR A 280 -12.23 -10.17 1.67
N GLN A 281 -12.87 -9.05 2.04
CA GLN A 281 -13.14 -8.60 3.41
C GLN A 281 -14.51 -9.10 3.89
N VAL A 282 -14.58 -10.39 4.26
CA VAL A 282 -15.83 -11.13 4.52
C VAL A 282 -16.71 -10.42 5.57
N GLY A 283 -17.85 -9.87 5.10
CA GLY A 283 -18.87 -9.23 5.93
C GLY A 283 -18.55 -7.79 6.39
N GLN A 284 -17.34 -7.30 6.16
CA GLN A 284 -16.91 -5.96 6.61
C GLN A 284 -17.55 -4.84 5.79
N CYS A 285 -17.84 -5.10 4.53
CA CYS A 285 -18.40 -4.13 3.59
C CYS A 285 -19.95 -4.12 3.54
N ASP A 286 -20.62 -4.88 4.41
CA ASP A 286 -22.07 -5.07 4.35
C ASP A 286 -22.87 -3.81 4.73
N LEU A 287 -22.24 -2.85 5.42
CA LEU A 287 -22.83 -1.55 5.77
C LEU A 287 -22.65 -0.47 4.68
N THR A 288 -22.06 -0.81 3.53
CA THR A 288 -21.69 0.19 2.52
C THR A 288 -22.75 0.41 1.44
N GLU A 289 -23.84 -0.36 1.45
CA GLU A 289 -24.95 -0.24 0.48
C GLU A 289 -25.49 1.18 0.39
N GLN A 290 -25.71 1.83 1.54
CA GLN A 290 -26.25 3.19 1.57
C GLN A 290 -25.37 4.15 0.77
N PHE A 291 -24.05 4.06 0.92
CA PHE A 291 -23.11 4.91 0.18
C PHE A 291 -23.25 4.73 -1.35
N TYR A 292 -23.30 3.49 -1.84
CA TYR A 292 -23.55 3.22 -3.27
C TYR A 292 -24.88 3.79 -3.75
N SER A 293 -25.94 3.65 -2.94
CA SER A 293 -27.26 4.18 -3.27
C SER A 293 -27.27 5.71 -3.31
N GLU A 294 -26.55 6.39 -2.41
CA GLU A 294 -26.47 7.84 -2.36
C GLU A 294 -25.68 8.42 -3.53
N VAL A 295 -24.57 7.78 -3.93
CA VAL A 295 -23.84 8.17 -5.15
C VAL A 295 -24.76 8.06 -6.38
N ARG A 296 -25.56 6.99 -6.47
CA ARG A 296 -26.53 6.84 -7.56
C ARG A 296 -27.58 7.95 -7.54
N LYS A 297 -28.15 8.29 -6.39
CA LYS A 297 -29.14 9.39 -6.25
C LYS A 297 -28.55 10.71 -6.71
N VAL A 298 -27.31 11.02 -6.31
CA VAL A 298 -26.59 12.21 -6.79
C VAL A 298 -26.46 12.17 -8.32
N ASN A 299 -26.03 11.04 -8.90
CA ASN A 299 -25.91 10.88 -10.35
C ASN A 299 -27.22 11.04 -11.13
N GLU A 300 -28.36 10.70 -10.54
CA GLU A 300 -29.67 10.87 -11.15
C GLU A 300 -30.04 12.37 -11.31
N THR A 301 -29.50 13.25 -10.46
CA THR A 301 -29.66 14.70 -10.58
C THR A 301 -28.69 15.36 -11.58
N LEU A 302 -27.65 14.63 -12.02
CA LEU A 302 -26.56 15.17 -12.82
C LEU A 302 -26.73 14.87 -14.32
N PRO A 303 -26.32 15.82 -15.21
CA PRO A 303 -26.13 15.52 -16.61
C PRO A 303 -25.15 14.37 -16.79
N ARG A 304 -25.33 13.55 -17.84
CA ARG A 304 -24.52 12.34 -18.09
C ARG A 304 -23.01 12.59 -18.04
N ALA A 305 -22.54 13.74 -18.52
CA ALA A 305 -21.12 14.10 -18.55
C ALA A 305 -20.51 14.40 -17.16
N LYS A 306 -21.34 14.73 -16.16
CA LYS A 306 -20.92 15.04 -14.78
C LYS A 306 -21.18 13.90 -13.80
N ARG A 307 -21.77 12.79 -14.24
CA ARG A 307 -22.04 11.65 -13.36
C ARG A 307 -20.73 11.07 -12.84
N ILE A 308 -20.70 10.86 -11.54
CA ILE A 308 -19.61 10.29 -10.79
C ILE A 308 -19.61 8.78 -11.04
N ARG A 309 -18.47 8.24 -11.45
CA ARG A 309 -18.29 6.79 -11.56
C ARG A 309 -17.76 6.24 -10.23
N VAL A 310 -18.15 5.02 -9.87
CA VAL A 310 -17.57 4.34 -8.71
C VAL A 310 -16.68 3.19 -9.18
N LEU A 311 -15.43 3.18 -8.75
CA LEU A 311 -14.42 2.17 -9.04
C LEU A 311 -14.28 1.23 -7.85
N ALA A 312 -14.52 -0.06 -8.08
CA ALA A 312 -14.40 -1.13 -7.10
C ALA A 312 -12.92 -1.54 -6.97
N LEU A 313 -12.33 -1.38 -5.78
CA LEU A 313 -10.89 -1.57 -5.56
C LEU A 313 -10.50 -2.97 -5.04
N ASP A 314 -11.44 -3.72 -4.49
CA ASP A 314 -11.14 -5.07 -4.01
C ASP A 314 -10.85 -6.02 -5.18
N PRO A 315 -9.91 -6.98 -5.01
CA PRO A 315 -9.55 -7.92 -6.07
C PRO A 315 -10.75 -8.69 -6.63
N SER A 316 -10.62 -9.13 -7.89
CA SER A 316 -11.69 -9.79 -8.63
C SER A 316 -11.95 -11.24 -8.16
N ILE A 317 -12.28 -11.41 -6.89
CA ILE A 317 -12.52 -12.70 -6.25
C ILE A 317 -13.88 -13.25 -6.67
N ASP A 318 -13.91 -14.54 -7.03
CA ASP A 318 -15.14 -15.27 -7.32
C ASP A 318 -15.32 -16.34 -6.23
N TRP A 319 -16.17 -16.04 -5.25
CA TRP A 319 -16.38 -16.91 -4.09
C TRP A 319 -16.93 -18.30 -4.44
N ASN A 320 -17.52 -18.49 -5.62
CA ASN A 320 -17.94 -19.81 -6.11
C ASN A 320 -16.75 -20.73 -6.41
N LYS A 321 -15.56 -20.17 -6.65
CA LYS A 321 -14.32 -20.90 -6.94
C LYS A 321 -13.39 -21.00 -5.75
N VAL A 322 -13.77 -20.42 -4.61
CA VAL A 322 -12.95 -20.37 -3.40
C VAL A 322 -13.46 -21.44 -2.45
N HIS A 323 -12.70 -22.52 -2.30
CA HIS A 323 -13.05 -23.65 -1.44
C HIS A 323 -12.06 -23.86 -0.29
N SER A 324 -10.94 -23.13 -0.31
CA SER A 324 -9.86 -23.27 0.67
C SER A 324 -9.13 -21.95 0.92
N ALA A 325 -8.38 -21.88 2.03
CA ALA A 325 -7.52 -20.72 2.34
C ALA A 325 -6.50 -20.46 1.22
N ALA A 326 -6.02 -21.52 0.56
CA ALA A 326 -5.08 -21.44 -0.54
C ALA A 326 -5.68 -20.87 -1.85
N ASP A 327 -7.01 -20.91 -2.00
CA ASP A 327 -7.70 -20.22 -3.08
C ASP A 327 -7.89 -18.74 -2.75
N TRP A 328 -8.23 -18.44 -1.49
CA TRP A 328 -8.43 -17.07 -1.01
C TRP A 328 -7.14 -16.25 -0.97
N VAL A 329 -6.01 -16.82 -0.52
CA VAL A 329 -4.73 -16.11 -0.37
C VAL A 329 -4.21 -15.51 -1.68
N ARG A 330 -4.66 -16.03 -2.83
CA ARG A 330 -4.31 -15.50 -4.17
C ARG A 330 -4.82 -14.08 -4.42
N PHE A 331 -5.77 -13.62 -3.60
CA PHE A 331 -6.38 -12.30 -3.69
C PHE A 331 -5.89 -11.36 -2.58
N MET A 332 -4.84 -11.71 -1.84
CA MET A 332 -4.35 -10.90 -0.71
C MET A 332 -3.43 -9.75 -1.11
N ASP A 333 -3.00 -9.69 -2.37
CA ASP A 333 -2.30 -8.52 -2.91
C ASP A 333 -3.29 -7.40 -3.29
N ARG A 334 -4.03 -6.92 -2.27
CA ARG A 334 -5.10 -5.94 -2.42
C ARG A 334 -4.55 -4.57 -2.81
N ASP A 335 -3.44 -4.16 -2.18
CA ASP A 335 -2.80 -2.86 -2.43
C ASP A 335 -2.29 -2.73 -3.87
N ALA A 336 -1.65 -3.76 -4.44
CA ALA A 336 -1.18 -3.71 -5.83
C ALA A 336 -2.34 -3.63 -6.82
N VAL A 337 -3.43 -4.36 -6.58
CA VAL A 337 -4.64 -4.29 -7.40
C VAL A 337 -5.25 -2.89 -7.30
N ALA A 338 -5.46 -2.37 -6.10
CA ALA A 338 -6.04 -1.05 -5.88
C ALA A 338 -5.19 0.06 -6.52
N ALA A 339 -3.87 0.06 -6.29
CA ALA A 339 -2.94 1.03 -6.87
C ALA A 339 -2.99 1.01 -8.40
N SER A 340 -3.01 -0.17 -9.02
CA SER A 340 -3.12 -0.32 -10.49
C SER A 340 -4.44 0.22 -11.04
N LEU A 341 -5.55 -0.04 -10.35
CA LEU A 341 -6.87 0.45 -10.72
C LEU A 341 -6.95 1.99 -10.62
N ILE A 342 -6.46 2.56 -9.51
CA ILE A 342 -6.43 4.01 -9.28
C ILE A 342 -5.52 4.70 -10.30
N GLU A 343 -4.31 4.17 -10.51
CA GLU A 343 -3.33 4.74 -11.44
C GLU A 343 -3.89 4.85 -12.86
N ARG A 344 -4.58 3.79 -13.32
CA ARG A 344 -5.23 3.76 -14.64
C ARG A 344 -6.30 4.83 -14.78
N GLU A 345 -7.16 5.02 -13.78
CA GLU A 345 -8.23 6.02 -13.89
C GLU A 345 -7.70 7.45 -13.69
N ALA A 346 -6.86 7.68 -12.67
CA ALA A 346 -6.39 9.02 -12.33
C ALA A 346 -5.38 9.57 -13.34
N PHE A 347 -4.31 8.82 -13.66
CA PHE A 347 -3.22 9.32 -14.50
C PHE A 347 -3.43 9.02 -15.97
N GLN A 348 -3.80 7.77 -16.32
CA GLN A 348 -3.93 7.40 -17.74
C GLN A 348 -5.15 8.04 -18.41
N ARG A 349 -6.17 8.44 -17.63
CA ARG A 349 -7.38 9.11 -18.13
C ARG A 349 -7.53 10.55 -17.66
N ASN A 350 -6.56 11.07 -16.91
CA ASN A 350 -6.55 12.43 -16.35
C ASN A 350 -7.85 12.78 -15.60
N ARG A 351 -8.28 11.89 -14.69
CA ARG A 351 -9.51 12.04 -13.91
C ARG A 351 -9.19 12.36 -12.46
N LYS A 352 -10.08 13.11 -11.81
CA LYS A 352 -10.03 13.40 -10.37
C LYS A 352 -10.74 12.31 -9.60
N VAL A 353 -9.98 11.61 -8.75
CA VAL A 353 -10.40 10.41 -8.04
C VAL A 353 -10.38 10.66 -6.53
N LEU A 354 -11.53 10.51 -5.89
CA LEU A 354 -11.62 10.38 -4.43
C LEU A 354 -11.40 8.91 -4.07
N VAL A 355 -10.30 8.60 -3.40
CA VAL A 355 -9.99 7.24 -2.94
C VAL A 355 -10.47 7.09 -1.50
N ILE A 356 -11.25 6.06 -1.20
CA ILE A 356 -11.78 5.75 0.13
C ILE A 356 -11.34 4.33 0.48
N MET A 357 -10.44 4.20 1.45
CA MET A 357 -9.90 2.93 1.94
C MET A 357 -9.47 3.06 3.39
N GLY A 358 -9.31 1.94 4.10
CA GLY A 358 -8.74 1.92 5.43
C GLY A 358 -7.37 2.60 5.48
N GLY A 359 -7.15 3.45 6.48
CA GLY A 359 -6.01 4.38 6.53
C GLY A 359 -4.65 3.70 6.40
N MET A 360 -4.48 2.49 6.91
CA MET A 360 -3.25 1.72 6.75
C MET A 360 -2.88 1.46 5.27
N HIS A 361 -3.86 1.39 4.35
CA HIS A 361 -3.58 1.30 2.92
C HIS A 361 -3.14 2.64 2.30
N LEU A 362 -3.48 3.76 2.96
CA LEU A 362 -3.34 5.12 2.41
C LEU A 362 -2.19 5.91 2.99
N TYR A 363 -1.75 5.62 4.22
CA TYR A 363 -0.66 6.35 4.85
C TYR A 363 0.66 6.15 4.10
N ARG A 364 1.51 7.17 4.10
CA ARG A 364 2.87 7.02 3.59
C ARG A 364 3.68 6.23 4.59
N ASN A 365 4.22 5.10 4.16
CA ASN A 365 5.13 4.31 4.99
C ASN A 365 6.37 3.93 4.19
N LYS A 366 7.53 4.08 4.82
CA LYS A 366 8.86 3.77 4.27
C LYS A 366 9.20 2.27 4.38
N HIS A 367 8.21 1.41 4.61
CA HIS A 367 8.43 -0.02 4.76
C HIS A 367 8.46 -0.72 3.39
N ASP A 368 9.65 -0.85 2.81
CA ASP A 368 9.85 -1.40 1.45
C ASP A 368 9.37 -2.84 1.26
N SER A 369 9.22 -3.62 2.34
CA SER A 369 8.86 -5.04 2.24
C SER A 369 7.40 -5.29 1.82
N TYR A 370 6.49 -4.34 2.06
CA TYR A 370 5.07 -4.43 1.70
C TYR A 370 4.53 -3.01 1.44
N PRO A 371 4.73 -2.47 0.23
CA PRO A 371 4.30 -1.11 -0.07
C PRO A 371 2.76 -1.03 -0.14
N TRP A 372 2.18 -0.08 0.59
CA TRP A 372 0.75 0.22 0.56
C TRP A 372 0.36 0.98 -0.72
N VAL A 373 -0.95 1.17 -0.95
CA VAL A 373 -1.48 1.84 -2.15
C VAL A 373 -0.76 3.16 -2.46
N THR A 374 -0.63 4.04 -1.46
CA THR A 374 0.01 5.35 -1.67
C THR A 374 1.49 5.20 -2.04
N THR A 375 2.24 4.33 -1.33
CA THR A 375 3.65 4.06 -1.64
C THR A 375 3.83 3.50 -3.06
N LEU A 376 2.94 2.62 -3.51
CA LEU A 376 2.95 2.05 -4.86
C LEU A 376 2.70 3.09 -5.94
N ILE A 377 1.72 3.97 -5.73
CA ILE A 377 1.40 5.05 -6.68
C ILE A 377 2.53 6.07 -6.71
N GLU A 378 2.98 6.55 -5.55
CA GLU A 378 4.00 7.60 -5.46
C GLU A 378 5.39 7.14 -5.91
N LYS A 379 5.68 5.84 -5.88
CA LYS A 379 6.89 5.28 -6.52
C LYS A 379 6.96 5.59 -8.02
N LYS A 380 5.82 5.64 -8.70
CA LYS A 380 5.73 5.96 -10.14
C LYS A 380 5.40 7.43 -10.40
N HIS A 381 4.61 8.03 -9.52
CA HIS A 381 4.11 9.41 -9.62
C HIS A 381 4.34 10.15 -8.29
N PRO A 382 5.57 10.59 -7.98
CA PRO A 382 5.90 11.18 -6.67
C PRO A 382 5.02 12.38 -6.31
N GLY A 383 4.53 12.43 -5.06
CA GLY A 383 3.73 13.55 -4.53
C GLY A 383 2.35 13.73 -5.17
N SER A 384 1.86 12.71 -5.88
CA SER A 384 0.63 12.80 -6.68
C SER A 384 -0.65 12.53 -5.88
N VAL A 385 -0.53 11.95 -4.69
CA VAL A 385 -1.66 11.61 -3.81
C VAL A 385 -1.72 12.62 -2.67
N PHE A 386 -2.90 13.18 -2.41
CA PHE A 386 -3.14 13.98 -1.21
C PHE A 386 -3.85 13.12 -0.16
N VAL A 387 -3.16 12.79 0.93
CA VAL A 387 -3.64 11.86 1.96
C VAL A 387 -4.29 12.61 3.12
N ILE A 388 -5.51 12.22 3.47
CA ILE A 388 -6.30 12.77 4.58
C ILE A 388 -6.49 11.66 5.62
N ALA A 389 -5.83 11.82 6.77
CA ALA A 389 -5.97 10.91 7.91
C ALA A 389 -7.22 11.24 8.73
N THR A 390 -8.07 10.26 9.04
CA THR A 390 -9.21 10.47 9.92
C THR A 390 -8.76 10.24 11.36
N LEU A 391 -8.54 11.32 12.11
CA LEU A 391 -8.04 11.27 13.49
C LEU A 391 -9.18 11.41 14.49
N ARG A 392 -9.18 10.56 15.53
CA ARG A 392 -10.27 10.51 16.52
C ARG A 392 -9.75 10.13 17.91
N PRO A 393 -10.41 10.59 18.99
CA PRO A 393 -10.07 10.14 20.33
C PRO A 393 -10.60 8.73 20.58
N GLY A 394 -9.93 7.98 21.46
CA GLY A 394 -10.48 6.77 22.07
C GLY A 394 -9.68 5.50 21.78
N PRO A 395 -10.03 4.39 22.46
CA PRO A 395 -9.36 3.11 22.27
C PRO A 395 -9.71 2.52 20.91
N GLY A 396 -8.77 1.82 20.30
CA GLY A 396 -8.99 1.08 19.05
C GLY A 396 -7.90 1.30 18.02
N PRO A 397 -7.81 0.42 17.00
CA PRO A 397 -6.73 0.44 16.02
C PRO A 397 -6.52 1.80 15.34
N ASN A 398 -7.62 2.54 15.11
CA ASN A 398 -7.62 3.85 14.45
C ASN A 398 -7.84 5.03 15.42
N GLY A 399 -7.77 4.79 16.72
CA GLY A 399 -7.99 5.80 17.76
C GLY A 399 -6.70 6.33 18.35
N ALA A 400 -6.69 7.61 18.70
CA ALA A 400 -5.59 8.25 19.39
C ALA A 400 -5.68 8.09 20.91
N THR A 401 -4.53 8.01 21.57
CA THR A 401 -4.47 8.12 23.03
C THR A 401 -5.03 9.48 23.46
N GLU A 402 -5.64 9.52 24.63
CA GLU A 402 -6.26 10.75 25.17
C GLU A 402 -5.27 11.91 25.22
N SER A 403 -4.03 11.65 25.68
CA SER A 403 -2.98 12.67 25.77
C SER A 403 -2.53 13.17 24.40
N ALA A 404 -2.40 12.28 23.41
CA ALA A 404 -2.00 12.68 22.06
C ALA A 404 -3.10 13.49 21.36
N PHE A 405 -4.35 13.08 21.54
CA PHE A 405 -5.48 13.80 20.96
C PHE A 405 -5.68 15.18 21.60
N ALA A 406 -5.50 15.31 22.92
CA ALA A 406 -5.53 16.59 23.60
C ALA A 406 -4.40 17.54 23.11
N GLU A 407 -3.19 17.01 22.91
CA GLU A 407 -2.08 17.78 22.34
C GLU A 407 -2.35 18.17 20.88
N LEU A 408 -2.98 17.30 20.07
CA LEU A 408 -3.43 17.64 18.72
C LEU A 408 -4.39 18.83 18.73
N GLN A 409 -5.46 18.77 19.53
CA GLN A 409 -6.44 19.88 19.63
C GLN A 409 -5.78 21.18 20.07
N LYS A 410 -4.86 21.11 21.04
CA LYS A 410 -4.08 22.26 21.50
C LYS A 410 -3.25 22.87 20.37
N ARG A 411 -2.58 22.07 19.53
CA ARG A 411 -1.77 22.56 18.41
C ARG A 411 -2.60 23.09 17.24
N LEU A 412 -3.81 22.57 17.06
CA LEU A 412 -4.78 23.09 16.10
C LEU A 412 -5.47 24.37 16.60
N GLY A 413 -5.47 24.61 17.91
CA GLY A 413 -6.15 25.76 18.53
C GLY A 413 -7.68 25.65 18.50
N THR A 414 -8.23 24.44 18.30
CA THR A 414 -9.67 24.19 18.27
C THR A 414 -10.00 22.79 18.80
N SER A 415 -11.19 22.67 19.38
CA SER A 415 -11.82 21.39 19.74
C SER A 415 -13.12 21.15 18.96
N GLU A 416 -13.42 22.00 17.98
CA GLU A 416 -14.61 21.88 17.15
C GLU A 416 -14.51 20.67 16.22
N VAL A 417 -15.65 20.03 15.97
CA VAL A 417 -15.79 18.91 15.04
C VAL A 417 -17.08 19.07 14.23
N PRO A 418 -17.12 18.62 12.97
CA PRO A 418 -16.00 18.12 12.20
C PRO A 418 -15.02 19.25 11.83
N PHE A 419 -13.75 18.92 11.63
CA PHE A 419 -12.70 19.90 11.34
C PHE A 419 -11.63 19.32 10.42
N PHE A 420 -11.11 20.13 9.49
CA PHE A 420 -10.03 19.77 8.59
C PHE A 420 -8.82 20.68 8.80
N ALA A 421 -7.63 20.08 8.88
CA ALA A 421 -6.39 20.83 8.96
C ALA A 421 -5.28 20.22 8.10
N LEU A 422 -4.47 21.09 7.49
CA LEU A 422 -3.22 20.69 6.88
C LEU A 422 -2.22 20.28 7.98
N LEU A 423 -1.48 19.21 7.72
CA LEU A 423 -0.41 18.74 8.61
C LEU A 423 0.94 19.28 8.14
N ASN A 424 1.17 19.31 6.83
CA ASN A 424 2.44 19.75 6.25
C ASN A 424 2.78 21.18 6.66
N GLY A 425 3.89 21.34 7.40
CA GLY A 425 4.37 22.65 7.87
C GLY A 425 3.59 23.24 9.05
N ALA A 426 2.53 22.56 9.52
CA ALA A 426 1.76 22.98 10.68
C ALA A 426 2.34 22.40 11.98
N PRO A 427 2.20 23.09 13.14
CA PRO A 427 2.66 22.56 14.42
C PRO A 427 2.08 21.17 14.75
N ALA A 428 0.83 20.92 14.38
CA ALA A 428 0.16 19.62 14.55
C ALA A 428 0.81 18.49 13.72
N GLY A 429 1.37 18.80 12.55
CA GLY A 429 2.03 17.82 11.68
C GLY A 429 3.25 17.17 12.32
N SER A 430 3.98 17.92 13.16
CA SER A 430 5.19 17.44 13.83
C SER A 430 4.97 16.47 15.01
N LEU A 431 3.71 16.14 15.33
CA LEU A 431 3.39 15.17 16.37
C LEU A 431 3.82 13.76 15.97
N ASP A 432 4.33 12.98 16.92
CA ASP A 432 4.59 11.54 16.73
C ASP A 432 3.29 10.86 16.27
N ALA A 433 3.37 10.06 15.22
CA ALA A 433 2.21 9.40 14.65
C ALA A 433 1.75 8.20 15.48
N ASN A 434 2.64 7.52 16.21
CA ASN A 434 2.29 6.26 16.88
C ASN A 434 1.15 6.37 17.90
N PRO A 435 1.08 7.42 18.74
CA PRO A 435 -0.02 7.61 19.66
C PRO A 435 -1.39 7.80 19.00
N PHE A 436 -1.45 8.01 17.67
CA PHE A 436 -2.70 8.17 16.92
C PHE A 436 -3.24 6.87 16.32
N PHE A 437 -2.46 5.78 16.35
CA PHE A 437 -2.80 4.51 15.71
C PHE A 437 -2.48 3.33 16.65
N GLN A 438 -3.44 2.92 17.48
CA GLN A 438 -3.26 1.88 18.50
C GLN A 438 -3.54 0.47 17.97
N PHE A 439 -3.00 0.12 16.81
CA PHE A 439 -3.14 -1.25 16.28
C PHE A 439 -2.39 -2.25 17.16
N PRO A 440 -2.98 -3.44 17.44
CA PRO A 440 -2.23 -4.54 18.00
C PRO A 440 -1.18 -5.00 16.98
N ASN A 441 0.11 -4.81 17.31
CA ASN A 441 1.19 -5.23 16.44
C ASN A 441 1.73 -6.58 16.91
N PHE A 442 1.31 -7.66 16.28
CA PHE A 442 1.75 -8.99 16.67
C PHE A 442 3.00 -9.41 15.91
N ARG A 443 4.08 -9.74 16.63
CA ARG A 443 5.28 -10.34 16.06
C ARG A 443 5.51 -11.71 16.67
N LYS A 444 5.89 -12.69 15.85
CA LYS A 444 6.42 -13.95 16.37
C LYS A 444 7.78 -13.69 17.01
N VAL A 445 7.84 -13.76 18.34
CA VAL A 445 9.08 -13.73 19.12
C VAL A 445 9.21 -15.11 19.76
N GLU A 446 10.28 -15.84 19.44
CA GLU A 446 10.52 -17.20 19.96
C GLU A 446 9.37 -18.18 19.70
N GLY A 447 8.76 -18.12 18.50
CA GLY A 447 7.65 -19.01 18.11
C GLY A 447 6.29 -18.66 18.73
N LYS A 448 6.24 -17.71 19.68
CA LYS A 448 4.99 -17.19 20.26
C LYS A 448 4.58 -15.90 19.56
N LEU A 449 3.29 -15.78 19.25
CA LEU A 449 2.72 -14.55 18.77
C LEU A 449 2.65 -13.56 19.94
N THR A 450 3.61 -12.62 19.99
CA THR A 450 3.69 -11.61 21.04
C THR A 450 3.08 -10.33 20.51
N ASN A 451 2.14 -9.75 21.27
CA ASN A 451 1.71 -8.37 21.02
C ASN A 451 2.89 -7.46 21.34
N MET A 452 3.59 -7.04 20.31
CA MET A 452 4.50 -5.91 20.42
C MET A 452 3.59 -4.71 20.63
N THR A 453 3.74 -3.99 21.73
CA THR A 453 3.36 -2.57 21.82
C THR A 453 4.24 -1.74 20.88
N GLY A 454 4.40 -2.19 19.64
CA GLY A 454 5.38 -1.73 18.69
C GLY A 454 4.81 -0.58 17.90
N HIS A 455 5.46 0.57 18.04
CA HIS A 455 5.33 1.73 17.16
C HIS A 455 5.24 1.27 15.69
N LEU A 456 4.06 1.35 15.08
CA LEU A 456 3.85 1.06 13.65
C LEU A 456 4.65 2.01 12.75
N PHE A 457 4.90 3.21 13.25
CA PHE A 457 5.46 4.35 12.54
C PHE A 457 6.68 4.89 13.30
N PRO A 458 7.71 4.07 13.58
CA PRO A 458 8.79 4.46 14.48
C PRO A 458 9.55 5.66 13.91
N GLY A 459 9.56 6.77 14.66
CA GLY A 459 10.24 8.00 14.27
C GLY A 459 9.55 8.79 13.15
N LEU A 460 8.31 8.46 12.79
CA LEU A 460 7.51 9.22 11.83
C LEU A 460 6.52 10.13 12.56
N THR A 461 6.29 11.30 11.97
CA THR A 461 5.32 12.28 12.42
C THR A 461 4.01 12.18 11.62
N LEU A 462 2.94 12.85 12.07
CA LEU A 462 1.68 12.88 11.32
C LEU A 462 1.85 13.40 9.89
N GLN A 463 2.66 14.45 9.69
CA GLN A 463 2.95 14.99 8.35
C GLN A 463 3.78 14.04 7.47
N ASP A 464 4.54 13.11 8.07
CA ASP A 464 5.24 12.08 7.28
C ASP A 464 4.26 11.04 6.73
N LEU A 465 3.11 10.84 7.37
CA LEU A 465 2.09 9.86 6.98
C LEU A 465 1.02 10.43 6.06
N ALA A 466 0.58 11.67 6.32
CA ALA A 466 -0.56 12.29 5.65
C ALA A 466 -0.38 13.80 5.45
N ASP A 467 -1.01 14.35 4.42
CA ASP A 467 -0.94 15.78 4.08
C ASP A 467 -1.88 16.63 4.94
N ALA A 468 -2.98 16.03 5.39
CA ALA A 468 -4.00 16.65 6.22
C ALA A 468 -4.63 15.65 7.20
N CYS A 469 -5.29 16.19 8.22
CA CYS A 469 -6.18 15.42 9.08
C CYS A 469 -7.62 15.91 8.98
N LEU A 470 -8.54 14.97 9.17
CA LEU A 470 -9.97 15.18 9.33
C LEU A 470 -10.37 14.65 10.71
N ILE A 471 -10.96 15.51 11.54
CA ILE A 471 -11.44 15.15 12.86
C ILE A 471 -12.96 15.20 12.81
N LEU A 472 -13.63 14.07 13.03
CA LEU A 472 -15.09 13.97 12.95
C LEU A 472 -15.79 13.93 14.31
N GLY A 473 -15.01 13.82 15.39
CA GLY A 473 -15.52 13.56 16.74
C GLY A 473 -15.29 12.11 17.18
N PRO A 474 -15.93 11.68 18.27
CA PRO A 474 -15.84 10.29 18.73
C PRO A 474 -16.52 9.34 17.73
N GLU A 475 -15.97 8.14 17.59
CA GLU A 475 -16.55 7.14 16.69
C GLU A 475 -17.93 6.68 17.17
N LYS A 476 -18.74 6.22 16.20
CA LYS A 476 -19.96 5.48 16.50
C LYS A 476 -20.00 4.22 15.66
N LEU A 477 -19.59 3.10 16.26
CA LEU A 477 -19.57 1.81 15.57
C LEU A 477 -20.99 1.38 15.19
N ALA A 478 -21.26 1.32 13.88
CA ALA A 478 -22.42 0.70 13.31
C ALA A 478 -22.25 -0.83 13.36
N GLN A 479 -23.31 -1.50 13.78
CA GLN A 479 -23.38 -2.96 13.74
C GLN A 479 -24.42 -3.37 12.71
N VAL A 480 -24.10 -4.40 11.94
CA VAL A 480 -25.10 -5.04 11.09
C VAL A 480 -26.03 -5.84 12.00
N ASP A 481 -27.35 -5.65 11.85
CA ASP A 481 -28.33 -6.49 12.55
C ASP A 481 -28.10 -7.97 12.16
N PRO A 482 -27.73 -8.85 13.10
CA PRO A 482 -27.45 -10.25 12.79
C PRO A 482 -28.60 -10.98 12.10
N LYS A 483 -29.85 -10.52 12.31
CA LYS A 483 -31.06 -11.10 11.71
C LYS A 483 -31.06 -11.03 10.19
N ILE A 484 -30.32 -10.09 9.57
CA ILE A 484 -30.25 -10.03 8.11
C ILE A 484 -29.49 -11.22 7.51
N TYR A 485 -28.70 -11.93 8.33
CA TYR A 485 -27.97 -13.12 7.92
C TYR A 485 -28.73 -14.40 8.25
N GLU A 486 -29.42 -14.42 9.38
CA GLU A 486 -30.04 -15.62 9.94
C GLU A 486 -31.02 -16.29 8.95
N GLY A 487 -30.82 -17.59 8.70
CA GLY A 487 -31.65 -18.37 7.78
C GLY A 487 -31.49 -18.03 6.29
N THR A 488 -30.78 -16.96 5.93
CA THR A 488 -30.63 -16.52 4.53
C THR A 488 -29.55 -17.29 3.77
N PRO A 489 -29.63 -17.37 2.43
CA PRO A 489 -28.54 -17.89 1.60
C PRO A 489 -27.21 -17.15 1.81
N TYR A 490 -27.27 -15.83 1.99
CA TYR A 490 -26.08 -15.01 2.19
C TYR A 490 -25.42 -15.25 3.55
N GLY A 491 -26.18 -15.38 4.63
CA GLY A 491 -25.64 -15.73 5.95
C GLY A 491 -24.95 -17.09 5.96
N LYS A 492 -25.56 -18.11 5.32
CA LYS A 492 -24.93 -19.44 5.13
C LYS A 492 -23.60 -19.34 4.37
N GLU A 493 -23.56 -18.47 3.37
CA GLU A 493 -22.36 -18.20 2.58
C GLU A 493 -21.29 -17.48 3.40
N LEU A 494 -21.63 -16.47 4.21
CA LEU A 494 -20.69 -15.84 5.14
C LEU A 494 -20.06 -16.85 6.10
N GLU A 495 -20.86 -17.75 6.67
CA GLU A 495 -20.33 -18.81 7.54
C GLU A 495 -19.43 -19.80 6.82
N ARG A 496 -19.70 -20.08 5.54
CA ARG A 496 -18.79 -20.88 4.71
C ARG A 496 -17.45 -20.16 4.51
N ARG A 497 -17.48 -18.86 4.21
CA ARG A 497 -16.27 -18.05 3.99
C ARG A 497 -15.44 -17.89 5.26
N ARG A 498 -16.08 -17.63 6.40
CA ARG A 498 -15.40 -17.56 7.71
C ARG A 498 -14.65 -18.83 8.07
N ARG A 499 -15.18 -20.01 7.70
CA ARG A 499 -14.51 -21.31 7.86
C ARG A 499 -13.31 -21.51 6.93
N ILE A 500 -13.23 -20.77 5.83
CA ILE A 500 -12.10 -20.81 4.88
C ILE A 500 -10.96 -19.90 5.36
N LEU A 501 -11.29 -18.77 5.97
CA LEU A 501 -10.30 -17.81 6.45
C LEU A 501 -9.45 -18.43 7.58
N PRO A 502 -8.15 -18.06 7.67
CA PRO A 502 -7.36 -18.41 8.84
C PRO A 502 -8.04 -17.87 10.11
N ALA A 503 -8.05 -18.67 11.17
CA ALA A 503 -8.64 -18.25 12.45
C ALA A 503 -7.99 -16.93 12.91
N PRO A 504 -8.77 -15.96 13.41
CA PRO A 504 -8.18 -14.78 14.03
C PRO A 504 -7.26 -15.23 15.18
N PRO A 505 -6.18 -14.50 15.46
CA PRO A 505 -5.37 -14.79 16.64
C PRO A 505 -6.27 -14.77 17.88
N PRO A 506 -6.03 -15.66 18.87
CA PRO A 506 -6.84 -15.70 20.07
C PRO A 506 -6.83 -14.33 20.77
N PRO A 507 -7.98 -13.88 21.33
CA PRO A 507 -8.03 -12.63 22.05
C PRO A 507 -7.04 -12.66 23.21
N ASN A 508 -6.38 -11.52 23.44
CA ASN A 508 -5.45 -11.36 24.54
C ASN A 508 -6.24 -11.50 25.86
N PRO A 509 -5.89 -12.43 26.77
CA PRO A 509 -6.66 -12.67 28.00
C PRO A 509 -6.62 -11.50 29.02
N THR A 510 -6.06 -10.35 28.64
CA THR A 510 -5.86 -9.17 29.48
C THR A 510 -6.67 -7.94 29.05
N GLN A 511 -7.60 -8.05 28.11
CA GLN A 511 -8.62 -7.00 27.90
C GLN A 511 -9.96 -7.44 28.52
N PRO A 512 -10.50 -6.70 29.50
CA PRO A 512 -11.82 -6.94 30.07
C PRO A 512 -12.95 -6.69 29.06
#